data_AF-A0A127K408-F1
#
_entry.id   AF-A0A127K408-F1
#
_cell.length_a   1.000
_cell.length_b   1.000
_cell.length_c   1.000
_cell.angle_alpha   90.00
_cell.angle_beta   90.00
_cell.angle_gamma   90.00
#
_symmetry.space_group_name_H-M   'P 1'
#
loop_
_entity.id
_entity.type
_entity.pdbx_description
1 polymer ?
#
loop_
_entity_poly.entity_id
_entity_poly.type
_entity_poly.pdbx_seq_one_letter_code
_entity_poly.pdbx_strand_id
1 'polypeptide(L)' 'MSTQLHLKANCRGSWTNVCSFPLPSLPSVKAGAVEIAKAAGGTVSFKVVDDHNVTLHSLDARQQPLVWADRLN' A
#
# COMPACT_ATOMS: atom_id res chain seq x y z
N MET A 1 -16.34 7.24 -13.88
CA MET A 1 -14.94 7.68 -13.98
C MET A 1 -14.07 6.54 -13.46
N SER A 2 -12.96 6.22 -14.13
CA SER A 2 -12.03 5.18 -13.66
C SER A 2 -11.21 5.75 -12.50
N THR A 3 -11.54 5.41 -11.26
CA THR A 3 -10.76 5.84 -10.08
C THR A 3 -9.36 5.24 -10.16
N GLN A 4 -8.34 6.09 -10.27
CA GLN A 4 -6.96 5.64 -10.24
C GLN A 4 -6.53 5.48 -8.78
N LEU A 5 -5.76 4.43 -8.51
CA LEU A 5 -5.21 4.15 -7.19
C LEU A 5 -3.72 4.48 -7.19
N HIS A 6 -3.19 4.84 -6.03
CA HIS A 6 -1.78 5.14 -5.87
C HIS A 6 -1.18 4.32 -4.75
N LEU A 7 -0.09 3.62 -5.05
CA LEU A 7 0.73 2.96 -4.04
C LEU A 7 1.71 3.97 -3.46
N LYS A 8 1.73 4.09 -2.14
CA LYS A 8 2.72 4.87 -1.41
C LYS A 8 3.53 3.98 -0.48
N ALA A 9 4.82 4.27 -0.33
CA ALA A 9 5.73 3.60 0.59
C ALA A 9 6.25 4.57 1.65
N ASN A 10 6.57 4.06 2.84
CA ASN A 10 7.25 4.80 3.90
C ASN A 10 8.34 3.92 4.52
N CYS A 11 9.59 4.36 4.39
CA CYS A 11 10.77 3.72 4.99
C CYS A 11 11.58 4.66 5.91
N ARG A 12 11.28 5.97 5.93
CA ARG A 12 12.08 7.02 6.63
C ARG A 12 11.23 8.16 7.20
N GLY A 13 9.96 7.91 7.52
CA GLY A 13 9.09 8.89 8.17
C GLY A 13 8.23 9.73 7.23
N SER A 14 8.41 9.63 5.91
CA SER A 14 7.57 10.27 4.89
C SER A 14 6.98 9.26 3.92
N TRP A 15 5.77 9.54 3.42
CA TRP A 15 5.11 8.74 2.39
C TRP A 15 5.47 9.23 0.99
N THR A 16 5.97 8.35 0.14
CA THR A 16 6.33 8.65 -1.25
C THR A 16 5.48 7.84 -2.22
N ASN A 17 5.02 8.46 -3.31
CA ASN A 17 4.35 7.76 -4.41
C ASN A 17 5.32 6.79 -5.10
N VAL A 18 4.93 5.53 -5.20
CA VAL A 18 5.67 4.49 -5.94
C VAL A 18 5.15 4.41 -7.36
N CYS A 19 3.83 4.22 -7.50
CA CYS A 19 3.16 4.16 -8.80
C CYS A 19 1.66 4.47 -8.67
N SER A 20 1.05 4.81 -9.81
CA SER A 20 -0.39 4.84 -9.98
C SER A 20 -0.85 3.63 -10.80
N PHE A 21 -2.01 3.06 -10.50
CA PHE A 21 -2.50 1.84 -11.15
C PHE A 21 -4.04 1.77 -11.15
N PRO A 22 -4.64 1.01 -12.08
CA PRO A 22 -6.10 0.84 -12.12
C PRO A 22 -6.56 -0.22 -11.10
N LEU A 23 -7.82 -0.13 -10.65
CA LEU A 23 -8.41 -1.03 -9.64
C LEU A 23 -8.19 -2.54 -9.91
N PRO A 24 -8.29 -3.06 -11.14
CA PRO A 24 -8.05 -4.49 -11.42
C PRO A 24 -6.64 -4.98 -11.05
N SER A 25 -5.65 -4.09 -10.99
CA SER A 25 -4.27 -4.41 -10.59
C SER A 25 -4.06 -4.44 -9.07
N LEU A 26 -5.06 -4.04 -8.27
CA LEU A 26 -4.96 -3.96 -6.82
C LEU A 26 -4.49 -5.27 -6.16
N PRO A 27 -5.00 -6.47 -6.51
CA PRO A 27 -4.53 -7.71 -5.91
C PRO A 27 -3.04 -7.96 -6.15
N SER A 28 -2.56 -7.72 -7.38
CA SER A 28 -1.15 -7.88 -7.75
C SER A 28 -0.25 -6.88 -7.02
N VAL A 29 -0.70 -5.63 -6.89
CA VAL A 29 0.03 -4.59 -6.16
C VAL A 29 0.13 -4.93 -4.67
N LYS A 30 -0.98 -5.35 -4.04
CA LYS A 30 -1.00 -5.76 -2.63
C LYS A 30 -0.06 -6.94 -2.38
N ALA A 31 -0.06 -7.94 -3.27
CA ALA A 31 0.83 -9.10 -3.17
C ALA A 31 2.32 -8.70 -3.28
N GLY A 32 2.68 -7.90 -4.29
CA GLY A 32 4.07 -7.46 -4.47
C GLY A 32 4.58 -6.62 -3.30
N ALA A 33 3.76 -5.71 -2.77
CA ALA A 33 4.12 -4.89 -1.61
C ALA A 33 4.33 -5.72 -0.33
N VAL A 34 3.58 -6.81 -0.14
CA VAL A 34 3.82 -7.75 0.97
C VAL A 34 5.19 -8.40 0.84
N GLU A 35 5.56 -8.88 -0.34
CA GLU A 35 6.88 -9.49 -0.56
C GLU A 35 8.03 -8.49 -0.39
N ILE A 36 7.85 -7.25 -0.83
CA ILE A 36 8.83 -6.18 -0.59
C ILE A 36 8.96 -5.87 0.91
N ALA A 37 7.84 -5.75 1.63
CA ALA A 37 7.85 -5.47 3.07
C ALA A 37 8.53 -6.59 3.88
N LYS A 38 8.30 -7.86 3.51
CA LYS A 38 9.00 -9.02 4.07
C LYS A 38 10.50 -8.97 3.77
N ALA A 39 10.89 -8.74 2.51
CA ALA A 39 12.29 -8.66 2.11
C ALA A 39 13.04 -7.51 2.82
N ALA A 40 12.33 -6.41 3.10
CA ALA A 40 12.85 -5.28 3.85
C ALA A 40 12.88 -5.49 5.38
N GLY A 41 12.48 -6.67 5.89
CA GLY A 41 12.56 -6.99 7.32
C GLY A 41 11.70 -6.10 8.21
N GLY A 42 10.54 -5.65 7.74
CA GLY A 42 9.64 -4.80 8.53
C GLY A 42 10.03 -3.32 8.58
N THR A 43 10.90 -2.85 7.67
CA THR A 43 11.36 -1.44 7.64
C THR A 43 10.60 -0.55 6.65
N VAL A 44 9.73 -1.13 5.80
CA VAL A 44 8.94 -0.38 4.83
C VAL A 44 7.45 -0.71 4.94
N SER A 45 6.65 0.31 5.17
CA SER A 45 5.19 0.22 5.19
C SER A 45 4.62 0.73 3.87
N PHE A 46 3.46 0.20 3.48
CA PHE A 46 2.77 0.61 2.26
C PHE A 46 1.36 1.10 2.56
N LYS A 47 0.81 1.92 1.68
CA LYS A 47 -0.62 2.21 1.65
C LYS A 47 -1.09 2.45 0.22
N VAL A 48 -2.37 2.18 0.00
CA VAL A 48 -3.07 2.50 -1.24
C VAL A 48 -4.03 3.65 -0.95
N VAL A 49 -3.96 4.68 -1.78
CA VAL A 49 -4.87 5.84 -1.73
C VAL A 49 -5.61 6.01 -3.05
N ASP A 50 -6.75 6.68 -3.04
CA ASP A 50 -7.42 7.16 -4.25
C ASP A 50 -6.86 8.50 -4.74
N ASP A 51 -7.43 9.02 -5.83
CA ASP A 51 -7.10 10.32 -6.44
C ASP A 51 -7.24 11.51 -5.46
N HIS A 52 -8.08 11.37 -4.42
CA HIS A 52 -8.28 12.39 -3.38
C HIS A 52 -7.35 12.20 -2.17
N ASN A 53 -6.35 11.32 -2.28
CA ASN A 53 -5.44 10.91 -1.20
C ASN A 53 -6.13 10.22 0.00
N VAL A 54 -7.35 9.74 -0.17
CA VAL A 54 -8.05 8.96 0.86
C VAL A 54 -7.38 7.59 0.96
N THR A 55 -6.91 7.22 2.16
CA THR A 55 -6.33 5.89 2.38
C THR A 55 -7.43 4.82 2.40
N LEU A 56 -7.30 3.86 1.50
CA LEU A 56 -8.22 2.73 1.33
C LEU A 56 -7.64 1.46 1.96
N HIS A 57 -6.32 1.26 1.83
CA HIS A 57 -5.63 0.07 2.32
C HIS A 57 -4.29 0.49 2.94
N SER A 58 -3.91 -0.12 4.05
CA SER A 58 -2.57 0.07 4.64
C SER A 58 -1.93 -1.25 5.03
N LEU A 59 -0.62 -1.34 4.83
CA LEU A 59 0.24 -2.44 5.23
C LEU A 59 1.30 -1.87 6.17
N ASP A 60 1.11 -2.05 7.47
CA ASP A 60 2.08 -1.60 8.48
C ASP A 60 3.10 -2.70 8.74
N ALA A 61 4.36 -2.40 8.41
CA ALA A 61 5.49 -3.32 8.55
C ALA A 61 5.77 -3.74 10.01
N ARG A 62 5.25 -2.98 10.98
CA ARG A 62 5.40 -3.24 12.42
C ARG A 62 4.33 -4.19 12.97
N GLN A 63 3.26 -4.45 12.23
CA GLN A 63 2.20 -5.35 12.67
C GLN A 63 2.59 -6.81 12.43
N GLN A 64 2.22 -7.68 13.38
CA GLN A 64 2.31 -9.13 13.23
C GLN A 64 0.91 -9.73 13.50
N PRO A 65 0.33 -10.48 12.55
CA PRO A 65 0.87 -10.82 11.23
C PRO A 65 0.95 -9.62 10.28
N LEU A 66 1.86 -9.66 9.30
CA LEU A 66 1.97 -8.65 8.25
C LEU A 66 0.79 -8.80 7.28
N VAL A 67 -0.30 -8.07 7.54
CA VAL A 67 -1.55 -8.14 6.79
C VAL A 67 -2.00 -6.76 6.36
N TRP A 68 -2.73 -6.71 5.24
CA TRP A 68 -3.38 -5.48 4.81
C TRP A 68 -4.58 -5.18 5.69
N ALA A 69 -4.62 -3.97 6.25
CA ALA A 69 -5.81 -3.40 6.85
C ALA A 69 -6.61 -2.68 5.76
N ASP A 70 -7.74 -3.26 5.40
CA ASP A 70 -8.63 -2.73 4.38
C ASP A 70 -9.73 -1.89 5.04
N ARG A 71 -9.93 -0.66 4.53
CA ARG A 71 -11.08 0.14 4.94
C ARG A 71 -12.30 -0.39 4.18
N LEU A 72 -13.17 -1.10 4.90
CA LEU A 72 -14.51 -1.41 4.41
C LEU A 72 -15.27 -0.08 4.34
N ASN A 73 -15.48 0.43 3.12
CA ASN A 73 -16.55 1.38 2.84
C ASN A 73 -17.76 0.58 2.34
#